data_AF-A0A7Y0KK83-F1
#
_entry.id   AF-A0A7Y0KK83-F1
#
_cell.length_a   1.000
_cell.length_b   1.000
_cell.length_c   1.000
_cell.angle_alpha   90.00
_cell.angle_beta   90.00
_cell.angle_gamma   90.00
#
_symmetry.space_group_name_H-M   'P 1'
#
loop_
_entity.id
_entity.type
_entity.pdbx_description
1 polymer ?
#
loop_
_entity_poly.entity_id
_entity_poly.type
_entity_poly.pdbx_seq_one_letter_code
_entity_poly.pdbx_strand_id
1 'polypeptide(L)'
;MTDEEMSHLLDDPLPEGMFAPAEEAIIVFARASTWMQPITDEMYKNLAEHFSTQQIMEISFTVGLDQMISRFHAAVRTDLDGVTAEATNACAVRIPGMPEA
;
A
#
# COMPACT_ATOMS: atom_id res chain seq x y z
N MET A 1 -6.28 0.14 13.02
CA MET A 1 -5.88 1.33 12.26
C MET A 1 -6.76 2.52 12.56
N THR A 2 -6.15 3.56 13.10
CA THR A 2 -6.66 4.91 13.34
C THR A 2 -6.33 5.82 12.14
N ASP A 3 -6.96 6.99 12.06
CA ASP A 3 -6.67 7.97 11.00
C ASP A 3 -5.21 8.46 11.05
N GLU A 4 -4.63 8.54 12.26
CA GLU A 4 -3.23 8.87 12.48
C GLU A 4 -2.31 7.79 11.86
N GLU A 5 -2.53 6.52 12.19
CA GLU A 5 -1.80 5.39 11.60
C GLU A 5 -1.95 5.34 10.07
N MET A 6 -3.14 5.63 9.53
CA MET A 6 -3.38 5.68 8.08
C MET A 6 -2.51 6.73 7.38
N SER A 7 -2.31 7.89 8.01
CA SER A 7 -1.53 8.99 7.43
C SER A 7 -0.02 8.70 7.30
N HIS A 8 0.48 7.72 8.05
CA HIS A 8 1.89 7.33 8.10
C HIS A 8 2.22 6.06 7.28
N LEU A 9 1.23 5.45 6.62
CA LEU A 9 1.44 4.20 5.85
C LEU A 9 2.55 4.30 4.81
N LEU A 10 2.77 5.48 4.23
CA LEU A 10 3.74 5.73 3.17
C LEU A 10 5.13 6.17 3.67
N ASP A 11 5.32 6.34 4.98
CA ASP A 11 6.57 6.85 5.56
C ASP A 11 7.70 5.81 5.48
N ASP A 12 8.85 6.19 4.91
CA ASP A 12 10.05 5.35 4.86
C ASP A 12 11.20 5.99 5.66
N PRO A 13 11.62 5.44 6.82
CA PRO A 13 11.05 4.28 7.52
C PRO A 13 9.71 4.60 8.21
N LEU A 14 8.96 3.56 8.59
CA LEU A 14 7.73 3.72 9.39
C LEU A 14 8.06 4.26 10.81
N PRO A 15 7.17 5.04 11.44
CA PRO A 15 7.38 5.51 12.81
C PRO A 15 7.50 4.35 13.81
N GLU A 16 8.55 4.38 14.64
CA GLU A 16 8.80 3.33 15.62
C GLU A 16 7.64 3.16 16.61
N GLY A 17 7.20 1.91 16.80
CA GLY A 17 6.17 1.56 17.77
C GLY A 17 4.74 2.03 17.42
N MET A 18 4.55 2.63 16.25
CA MET A 18 3.23 3.05 15.77
C MET A 18 2.37 1.89 15.31
N PHE A 19 2.97 0.86 14.70
CA PHE A 19 2.27 -0.31 14.18
C PHE A 19 2.63 -1.56 14.97
N ALA A 20 1.72 -2.52 15.06
CA ALA A 20 2.07 -3.84 15.56
C ALA A 20 3.04 -4.53 14.58
N PRO A 21 3.91 -5.46 15.04
CA PRO A 21 4.91 -6.10 14.18
C PRO A 21 4.32 -6.75 12.91
N ALA A 22 3.15 -7.38 13.03
CA ALA A 22 2.45 -7.99 11.90
C ALA A 22 1.90 -6.95 10.90
N GLU A 23 1.48 -5.79 11.39
CA GLU A 23 1.01 -4.68 10.54
C GLU A 23 2.20 -4.06 9.80
N GLU A 24 3.31 -3.79 10.50
CA GLU A 24 4.54 -3.28 9.92
C GLU A 24 5.04 -4.18 8.78
N ALA A 25 5.09 -5.49 9.01
CA ALA A 25 5.50 -6.46 8.01
C ALA A 25 4.63 -6.42 6.74
N ILE A 26 3.30 -6.29 6.89
CA ILE A 26 2.39 -6.14 5.74
C ILE A 26 2.64 -4.80 5.03
N ILE A 27 2.74 -3.69 5.75
CA ILE A 27 2.88 -2.35 5.17
C ILE A 27 4.15 -2.26 4.34
N VAL A 28 5.28 -2.73 4.89
CA VAL A 28 6.57 -2.76 4.19
C VAL A 28 6.50 -3.64 2.94
N PHE A 29 5.95 -4.85 3.06
CA PHE A 29 5.78 -5.75 1.91
C PHE A 29 4.88 -5.14 0.82
N ALA A 30 3.72 -4.61 1.20
CA ALA A 30 2.74 -4.05 0.27
C ALA A 30 3.30 -2.83 -0.48
N ARG A 31 4.07 -1.98 0.19
CA ARG A 31 4.75 -0.84 -0.43
C ARG A 31 5.82 -1.25 -1.42
N ALA A 32 6.70 -2.15 -1.03
CA ALA A 32 7.74 -2.67 -1.92
C ALA A 32 7.11 -3.30 -3.17
N SER A 33 6.07 -4.11 -3.00
CA SER A 33 5.31 -4.71 -4.11
C SER A 33 4.63 -3.65 -5.00
N THR A 34 4.03 -2.62 -4.39
CA THR A 34 3.35 -1.53 -5.10
C THR A 34 4.30 -0.72 -5.97
N TRP A 35 5.51 -0.44 -5.48
CA TRP A 35 6.53 0.29 -6.23
C TRP A 35 7.42 -0.60 -7.10
N MET A 36 7.06 -1.89 -7.25
CA MET A 36 7.85 -2.89 -7.98
C MET A 36 9.31 -2.96 -7.51
N GLN A 37 9.55 -2.70 -6.23
CA GLN A 37 10.85 -2.91 -5.60
C GLN A 37 11.11 -4.41 -5.38
N PRO A 38 12.39 -4.84 -5.33
CA PRO A 38 12.70 -6.22 -4.98
C PRO A 38 12.18 -6.58 -3.59
N ILE A 39 11.45 -7.69 -3.48
CA ILE A 39 11.09 -8.27 -2.19
C ILE A 39 12.31 -9.05 -1.69
N THR A 40 12.95 -8.57 -0.62
CA THR A 40 14.13 -9.22 -0.06
C THR A 40 13.75 -10.45 0.77
N ASP A 41 14.70 -11.36 0.97
CA ASP A 41 14.51 -12.52 1.86
C ASP A 41 14.14 -12.09 3.29
N GLU A 42 14.67 -10.95 3.75
CA GLU A 42 14.34 -10.38 5.06
C GLU A 42 12.89 -9.91 5.12
N MET A 43 12.41 -9.19 4.11
CA MET A 43 10.99 -8.77 4.04
C MET A 43 10.06 -9.98 4.04
N TYR A 44 10.37 -10.99 3.22
CA TYR A 44 9.56 -12.21 3.15
C TYR A 44 9.60 -12.99 4.46
N LYS A 45 10.78 -13.09 5.10
CA LYS A 45 10.93 -13.74 6.40
C LYS A 45 10.10 -13.02 7.47
N ASN A 46 10.19 -11.69 7.57
CA ASN A 46 9.41 -10.90 8.54
C ASN A 46 7.90 -11.10 8.34
N LEU A 47 7.44 -11.20 7.09
CA LEU A 47 6.05 -11.53 6.79
C LEU A 47 5.69 -12.96 7.25
N ALA A 48 6.57 -13.94 7.00
CA ALA A 48 6.39 -15.33 7.38
C ALA A 48 6.45 -15.60 8.90
N GLU A 49 6.97 -14.65 9.71
CA GLU A 49 6.89 -14.72 11.18
C GLU A 49 5.47 -14.51 11.70
N HIS A 50 4.60 -13.87 10.91
CA HIS A 50 3.23 -13.51 11.31
C HIS A 50 2.14 -14.18 10.49
N PHE A 51 2.44 -14.58 9.25
CA PHE A 51 1.45 -15.09 8.29
C PHE A 51 1.86 -16.43 7.73
N SER A 52 0.89 -17.33 7.56
CA SER A 52 1.08 -18.58 6.83
C SER A 52 1.34 -18.31 5.35
N THR A 53 1.95 -19.28 4.65
CA THR A 53 2.15 -19.21 3.19
C THR A 53 0.86 -18.90 2.44
N GLN A 54 -0.27 -19.47 2.86
CA GLN A 54 -1.57 -19.18 2.25
C GLN A 54 -1.96 -17.71 2.41
N GLN A 55 -1.84 -17.16 3.62
CA GLN A 55 -2.13 -15.75 3.88
C GLN A 55 -1.19 -14.82 3.11
N ILE A 56 0.10 -15.18 2.98
CA ILE A 56 1.06 -14.41 2.17
C ILE A 56 0.64 -14.39 0.70
N MET A 57 0.16 -15.50 0.15
CA MET A 57 -0.38 -15.54 -1.21
C MET A 57 -1.64 -14.65 -1.35
N GLU A 58 -2.54 -14.69 -0.37
CA GLU A 58 -3.75 -13.85 -0.35
C GLU A 58 -3.40 -12.35 -0.26
N ILE A 59 -2.44 -11.97 0.60
CA ILE A 59 -1.91 -10.61 0.70
C ILE A 59 -1.32 -10.17 -0.64
N SER A 60 -0.45 -11.00 -1.23
CA SER A 60 0.19 -10.72 -2.53
C SER A 60 -0.84 -10.51 -3.64
N PHE A 61 -1.87 -11.35 -3.67
CA PHE A 61 -2.96 -11.24 -4.65
C PHE A 61 -3.76 -9.95 -4.44
N THR A 62 -4.04 -9.59 -3.19
CA THR A 62 -4.79 -8.37 -2.83
C THR A 62 -4.04 -7.12 -3.27
N VAL A 63 -2.73 -7.04 -2.98
CA VAL A 63 -1.88 -5.93 -3.43
C VAL A 63 -1.82 -5.88 -4.96
N GLY A 64 -1.69 -7.03 -5.63
CA GLY A 64 -1.69 -7.11 -7.09
C GLY A 64 -3.01 -6.63 -7.73
N LEU A 65 -4.15 -7.00 -7.13
CA LEU A 65 -5.48 -6.57 -7.59
C LEU A 65 -5.67 -5.06 -7.43
N ASP A 66 -5.32 -4.51 -6.28
CA ASP A 66 -5.37 -3.06 -6.03
C ASP A 66 -4.51 -2.30 -7.05
N GLN A 67 -3.30 -2.80 -7.32
CA GLN A 67 -2.41 -2.26 -8.32
C GLN A 67 -2.99 -2.25 -9.75
N MET A 68 -3.76 -3.27 -10.12
CA MET A 68 -4.48 -3.30 -11.40
C MET A 68 -5.58 -2.24 -11.44
N ILE A 69 -6.39 -2.15 -10.37
CA ILE A 69 -7.49 -1.19 -10.25
C ILE A 69 -6.97 0.25 -10.28
N SER A 70 -5.91 0.53 -9.52
CA SER A 70 -5.23 1.82 -9.50
C SER A 70 -4.74 2.25 -10.89
N ARG A 71 -4.14 1.33 -11.65
CA ARG A 71 -3.72 1.62 -13.05
C ARG A 71 -4.90 1.84 -13.98
N PHE A 72 -6.00 1.10 -13.79
CA PHE A 72 -7.21 1.29 -14.56
C PHE A 72 -7.79 2.69 -14.32
N HIS A 73 -8.01 3.08 -13.06
CA HIS A 73 -8.53 4.40 -12.71
C HIS A 73 -7.62 5.53 -13.19
N ALA A 74 -6.30 5.38 -13.11
CA ALA A 74 -5.35 6.35 -13.64
C ALA A 74 -5.45 6.47 -15.18
N ALA A 75 -5.63 5.36 -15.89
CA ALA A 75 -5.72 5.35 -17.35
C ALA A 75 -7.02 5.99 -17.87
N VAL A 76 -8.15 5.71 -17.23
CA VAL A 76 -9.46 6.26 -17.64
C VAL A 76 -9.80 7.58 -16.94
N ARG A 77 -8.92 8.06 -16.05
CA ARG A 77 -9.08 9.30 -15.26
C ARG A 77 -10.43 9.32 -14.55
N THR A 78 -10.71 8.27 -13.80
CA THR A 78 -11.96 8.21 -13.03
C THR A 78 -12.04 9.40 -12.08
N ASP A 79 -13.08 10.21 -12.25
CA ASP A 79 -13.38 11.29 -11.34
C ASP A 79 -13.71 10.72 -9.95
N LEU A 80 -13.15 11.32 -8.91
CA LEU A 80 -13.55 11.00 -7.54
C LEU A 80 -14.91 11.65 -7.28
N ASP A 81 -15.88 10.86 -6.84
CA ASP A 81 -17.11 11.42 -6.29
C ASP A 81 -16.84 12.17 -4.97
N GLY A 82 -17.79 13.01 -4.55
CA GLY A 82 -17.62 13.83 -3.35
C GLY A 82 -17.39 13.01 -2.09
N VAL A 83 -17.99 11.82 -2.00
CA VAL A 83 -17.86 10.92 -0.84
C VAL A 83 -16.45 10.34 -0.76
N THR A 84 -15.90 9.92 -1.90
CA THR A 84 -14.55 9.35 -1.99
C THR A 84 -13.49 10.43 -1.79
N ALA A 85 -13.70 11.63 -2.34
CA ALA A 85 -12.81 12.76 -2.13
C ALA A 85 -12.71 13.17 -0.66
N GLU A 86 -13.83 13.19 0.07
CA GLU A 86 -13.85 13.46 1.52
C GLU A 86 -13.15 12.35 2.32
N ALA A 87 -13.36 11.08 1.96
CA ALA A 87 -12.78 9.94 2.67
C ALA A 87 -11.27 9.77 2.44
N THR A 88 -10.76 10.11 1.25
CA THR A 88 -9.36 9.91 0.84
C THR A 88 -8.42 11.06 1.21
N ASN A 89 -8.92 12.10 1.87
CA ASN A 89 -8.16 13.30 2.27
C ASN A 89 -6.92 12.99 3.16
N ALA A 90 -6.74 11.73 3.59
CA ALA A 90 -5.60 11.20 4.34
C ALA A 90 -4.73 10.17 3.57
N CYS A 91 -5.17 9.59 2.46
CA CYS A 91 -4.40 8.57 1.74
C CYS A 91 -4.70 8.58 0.24
N ALA A 92 -3.79 9.19 -0.51
CA ALA A 92 -3.82 9.17 -1.96
C ALA A 92 -2.38 9.00 -2.46
N VAL A 93 -2.04 7.82 -2.96
CA VAL A 93 -0.96 7.71 -3.93
C VAL A 93 -1.35 8.65 -5.07
N ARG A 94 -0.69 9.81 -5.15
CA ARG A 94 -1.07 10.84 -6.11
C ARG A 94 -0.94 10.29 -7.52
N ILE A 95 -1.97 10.48 -8.33
CA ILE A 95 -1.89 10.20 -9.77
C ILE A 95 -0.77 11.08 -10.35
N PRO A 96 0.18 10.52 -11.12
CA PRO A 96 1.24 11.30 -11.75
C PRO A 96 0.68 12.48 -12.55
N GLY A 97 1.33 13.63 -12.46
CA GLY A 97 1.00 14.78 -13.29
C GLY A 97 1.21 14.48 -14.78
N MET A 98 0.59 15.27 -15.67
CA MET A 98 0.85 15.13 -17.10
C MET A 98 2.32 15.44 -17.40
N PRO A 99 2.93 14.76 -18.40
CA PRO A 99 4.20 15.22 -18.96
C PRO A 99 4.08 16.67 -19.40
N GLU A 100 5.11 17.49 -19.14
CA GLU A 100 5.19 18.80 -19.77
C GLU A 100 5.22 18.64 -21.30
N ALA A 101 4.46 19.49 -21.99
CA ALA A 101 4.30 19.46 -23.44
C ALA A 101 5.52 20.01 -24.17
#